data_AF-A0A1H0S2H9-F1
#
_entry.id   AF-A0A1H0S2H9-F1
#
_cell.length_a   1.000
_cell.length_b   1.000
_cell.length_c   1.000
_cell.angle_alpha   90.00
_cell.angle_beta   90.00
_cell.angle_gamma   90.00
#
_symmetry.space_group_name_H-M   'P 1'
#
loop_
_entity.id
_entity.type
_entity.pdbx_description
1 polymer ?
#
loop_
_entity_poly.entity_id
_entity_poly.type
_entity_poly.pdbx_seq_one_letter_code
_entity_poly.pdbx_strand_id
1 'polypeptide(L)' 'MMDVVRAKGYVDGYRGQRRSKQGKRFWIEDVTIWNLSDRSGPIQGQAALIATWSDVGKTTVEHN' A
#
# COMPACT_ATOMS: atom_id res chain seq x y z
N MET A 1 -2.45 -4.15 10.67
CA MET A 1 -2.75 -3.15 9.61
C MET A 1 -4.26 -3.01 9.39
N MET A 2 -4.97 -4.11 9.09
CA MET A 2 -6.42 -4.08 8.87
C MET A 2 -7.23 -3.66 10.13
N ASP A 3 -6.74 -3.93 11.34
CA ASP A 3 -7.38 -3.50 12.59
C ASP A 3 -7.40 -1.98 12.80
N VAL A 4 -6.39 -1.26 12.27
CA VAL A 4 -6.30 0.20 12.43
C VAL A 4 -7.25 0.92 11.49
N VAL A 5 -7.39 0.43 10.24
CA VAL A 5 -8.38 0.91 9.27
C VAL A 5 -9.80 0.70 9.81
N ARG A 6 -10.05 -0.42 10.51
CA ARG A 6 -11.35 -0.70 11.16
C ARG A 6 -11.66 0.25 12.31
N ALA A 7 -10.65 0.72 13.05
CA ALA A 7 -10.85 1.60 14.21
C ALA A 7 -10.93 3.10 13.85
N LYS A 8 -10.18 3.56 12.84
CA LYS A 8 -10.09 4.99 12.46
C LYS A 8 -10.77 5.34 11.13
N GLY A 9 -11.18 4.35 10.33
CA GLY A 9 -11.77 4.56 9.00
C GLY A 9 -10.75 4.80 7.88
N TYR A 10 -9.50 5.17 8.21
CA TYR A 10 -8.39 5.27 7.27
C TYR A 10 -7.05 4.91 7.93
N VAL A 11 -6.06 4.53 7.10
CA VAL A 11 -4.64 4.48 7.48
C VAL A 11 -3.81 5.13 6.39
N ASP A 12 -2.86 5.97 6.79
CA ASP A 12 -1.87 6.64 5.96
C ASP A 12 -0.44 6.18 6.31
N GLY A 13 0.53 6.58 5.49
CA GLY A 13 1.96 6.33 5.74
C GLY A 13 2.37 4.85 5.65
N TYR A 14 1.55 3.99 5.04
CA TYR A 14 1.89 2.59 4.87
C TYR A 14 2.96 2.40 3.80
N ARG A 15 3.96 1.58 4.12
CA ARG A 15 4.98 1.11 3.19
C ARG A 15 4.93 -0.41 3.04
N GLY A 16 5.04 -0.90 1.81
CA GLY A 16 5.09 -2.34 1.57
C GLY A 16 5.74 -2.72 0.24
N GLN A 17 6.31 -3.92 0.17
CA GLN A 17 6.87 -4.43 -1.08
C GLN A 17 5.77 -5.08 -1.92
N ARG A 18 5.80 -4.87 -3.24
CA ARG A 18 4.92 -5.48 -4.23
C ARG A 18 5.75 -6.10 -5.36
N ARG A 19 5.13 -7.05 -6.06
CA ARG A 19 5.71 -7.73 -7.22
C ARG A 19 4.80 -7.47 -8.42
N SER A 20 5.36 -6.96 -9.51
CA SER A 20 4.63 -6.76 -10.77
C SER A 20 4.34 -8.11 -11.43
N LYS A 21 3.43 -8.12 -12.41
CA LYS A 21 3.15 -9.32 -13.24
C LYS A 21 4.42 -9.88 -13.91
N GLN A 22 5.41 -9.02 -14.17
CA GLN A 22 6.69 -9.36 -14.79
C GLN A 22 7.76 -9.78 -13.76
N GLY A 23 7.38 -9.94 -12.48
CA GLY A 23 8.28 -10.40 -11.41
C GLY A 23 9.14 -9.32 -10.77
N LYS A 24 9.09 -8.07 -11.27
CA LYS A 24 9.84 -6.94 -10.73
C LYS A 24 9.32 -6.57 -9.34
N ARG A 25 10.22 -6.45 -8.37
CA ARG A 25 9.90 -6.04 -7.00
C ARG A 25 10.03 -4.53 -6.90
N PHE A 26 9.05 -3.88 -6.28
CA PHE A 26 9.07 -2.45 -6.02
C PHE A 26 8.41 -2.18 -4.66
N TRP A 27 8.81 -1.10 -4.00
CA TRP A 27 8.15 -0.59 -2.82
C TRP A 27 7.01 0.32 -3.24
N ILE A 28 5.89 0.24 -2.51
CA ILE A 28 4.86 1.27 -2.47
C ILE A 28 5.02 2.00 -1.13
N GLU A 29 4.96 3.33 -1.19
CA GLU A 29 5.20 4.24 -0.09
C GLU A 29 4.04 5.24 -0.01
N ASP A 30 3.86 5.84 1.17
CA ASP A 30 2.79 6.80 1.46
C ASP A 30 1.41 6.32 1.01
N VAL A 31 1.10 5.07 1.30
CA VAL A 31 -0.17 4.48 0.91
C VAL A 31 -1.24 4.86 1.91
N THR A 32 -2.31 5.47 1.39
CA THR A 32 -3.51 5.79 2.16
C THR A 32 -4.61 4.81 1.80
N ILE A 33 -5.16 4.10 2.79
CA ILE A 33 -6.26 3.14 2.63
C ILE A 33 -7.44 3.65 3.46
N TRP A 34 -8.63 3.71 2.87
CA TRP A 34 -9.85 4.08 3.58
C TRP A 34 -11.00 3.14 3.25
N ASN A 35 -11.91 3.00 4.21
CA ASN A 35 -13.14 2.24 4.00
C ASN A 35 -14.16 3.10 3.25
N LEU A 36 -14.83 2.50 2.27
CA LEU A 36 -15.97 3.09 1.60
C LEU A 36 -17.23 2.64 2.33
N SER A 37 -17.91 3.57 3.00
CA SER A 37 -19.21 3.34 3.64
C SER A 37 -20.26 4.23 2.99
N ASP A 38 -21.47 3.69 2.84
CA ASP A 38 -22.63 4.49 2.46
C ASP A 38 -23.14 5.30 3.67
N ARG A 39 -23.98 6.31 3.41
CA ARG A 39 -24.41 7.39 4.31
C ARG A 39 -24.89 6.97 5.71
N SER A 40 -25.29 5.70 5.87
CA SER A 40 -25.60 5.06 7.17
C SER A 40 -25.41 3.53 7.11
N GLY A 41 -24.60 3.02 6.18
CA GLY A 41 -24.54 1.60 5.82
C GLY A 41 -23.24 0.88 6.21
N PRO A 42 -23.22 -0.46 6.14
CA PRO A 42 -21.99 -1.23 6.34
C PRO A 42 -20.94 -0.89 5.27
N ILE A 43 -19.66 -1.12 5.60
CA ILE A 43 -18.53 -0.91 4.69
C ILE A 43 -18.77 -1.73 3.41
N GLN A 44 -18.87 -1.03 2.28
CA GLN A 44 -19.11 -1.60 0.95
C GLN A 44 -17.80 -2.01 0.26
N GLY A 45 -16.65 -1.53 0.75
CA GLY A 45 -15.35 -1.87 0.21
C GLY A 45 -14.24 -1.01 0.78
N GLN A 46 -13.07 -1.08 0.15
CA GLN A 46 -11.90 -0.29 0.50
C GLN A 46 -11.32 0.34 -0.76
N ALA A 47 -10.84 1.57 -0.61
CA ALA A 47 -10.03 2.24 -1.61
C ALA A 47 -8.63 2.48 -1.07
N ALA A 48 -7.66 2.49 -1.96
CA ALA A 48 -6.27 2.77 -1.63
C ALA A 48 -5.68 3.74 -2.65
N LEU A 49 -4.99 4.76 -2.15
CA LEU A 49 -4.16 5.66 -2.93
C LEU A 49 -2.70 5.34 -2.64
N ILE A 50 -1.91 5.14 -3.70
CA ILE A 50 -0.47 4.96 -3.62
C ILE A 50 0.16 6.24 -4.18
N ALA A 51 0.75 7.06 -3.32
CA ALA A 51 1.33 8.32 -3.76
C ALA A 51 2.66 8.09 -4.47
N THR A 52 3.50 7.19 -3.97
CA THR A 52 4.86 6.99 -4.46
C THR A 52 5.22 5.50 -4.54
N TRP A 53 6.14 5.19 -5.46
CA TRP A 53 6.72 3.87 -5.60
C TRP A 53 8.21 3.98 -5.92
N SER A 54 8.99 3.04 -5.40
CA SER A 54 10.44 2.99 -5.61
C SER A 54 10.88 1.59 -6.01
N ASP A 55 11.90 1.48 -6.87
CA ASP A 55 12.45 0.17 -7.24
C ASP A 55 13.13 -0.47 -6.02
N VAL A 56 13.02 -1.79 -5.89
CA VAL A 56 13.90 -2.51 -4.95
C VAL A 56 15.26 -2.53 -5.63
N GLY A 57 16.06 -1.49 -5.35
CA GLY A 57 17.33 -1.24 -6.02
C GLY A 57 18.09 -2.53 -6.26
N LYS A 58 18.54 -2.74 -7.51
CA LYS A 58 19.43 -3.84 -7.83
C LYS A 58 20.63 -3.69 -6.88
N THR A 59 20.78 -4.60 -5.92
CA THR A 59 22.07 -4.83 -5.29
C THR A 59 22.98 -5.30 -6.41
N THR A 60 23.59 -4.36 -7.13
CA THR A 60 24.79 -4.61 -7.90
C THR A 60 25.83 -4.96 -6.84
N VAL A 61 25.92 -6.25 -6.55
CA VAL A 61 27.13 -6.81 -5.94
C VAL A 61 28.24 -6.51 -6.93
N GLU A 62 28.99 -5.44 -6.66
CA GLU A 62 30.27 -5.19 -7.29
C GLU A 62 31.16 -6.40 -6.99
N HIS A 63 31.49 -7.15 -8.03
CA HIS A 63 32.57 -8.13 -8.02
C HIS A 63 33.88 -7.35 -7.81
N ASN A 64 34.58 -7.64 -6.71
CA ASN A 64 36.02 -7.36 -6.56
C ASN A 64 36.71 -8.69 -6.26
#